data_AF-A0A2C9KI00-F1
#
_entry.id   AF-A0A2C9KI00-F1
#
_cell.length_a   1.000
_cell.length_b   1.000
_cell.length_c   1.000
_cell.angle_alpha   90.00
_cell.angle_beta   90.00
_cell.angle_gamma   90.00
#
_symmetry.space_group_name_H-M   'P 1'
#
loop_
_entity.id
_entity.type
_entity.pdbx_description
1 polymer ?
#
loop_
_entity_poly.entity_id
_entity_poly.type
_entity_poly.pdbx_seq_one_letter_code
_entity_poly.pdbx_strand_id
1 'polypeptide(L)'
;MTDSCAPTLLERLLNFTLAYLWVGPLVTVYWYNSWSLPENYLFPSHPVTSSWISGAIGYTIFFLGYLLQDPMSAFTVRQNKLVQGVILEVYTYVMCWGNVNQWRCVWVLLDEYTGVFLLNAALTTVFASLLLLLLRAHRTIASTPSTVRMDIPVKDHFKMNTLFDISVSVQTVLT
;
A
#
# COMPACT_ATOMS: atom_id res chain seq x y z
N MET A 1 9.01 -25.13 18.64
CA MET A 1 7.94 -24.58 19.51
C MET A 1 8.56 -23.43 20.27
N THR A 2 8.54 -22.22 19.71
CA THR A 2 9.02 -21.02 20.38
C THR A 2 7.83 -20.35 21.03
N ASP A 3 7.88 -20.18 22.34
CA ASP A 3 6.81 -19.62 23.16
C ASP A 3 6.32 -18.29 22.61
N SER A 4 5.03 -18.25 22.27
CA SER A 4 4.28 -17.05 21.91
C SER A 4 4.06 -16.18 23.15
N CYS A 5 5.13 -15.66 23.74
CA CYS A 5 5.02 -14.70 24.84
C CYS A 5 4.43 -13.40 24.27
N ALA A 6 3.31 -12.94 24.83
CA ALA A 6 2.74 -11.65 24.44
C ALA A 6 3.77 -10.55 24.66
N PRO A 7 3.87 -9.55 23.75
CA PRO A 7 4.89 -8.53 23.85
C PRO A 7 4.72 -7.73 25.15
N THR A 8 5.84 -7.52 25.82
CA THR A 8 5.95 -6.77 27.08
C THR A 8 5.49 -5.32 26.89
N LEU A 9 5.15 -4.64 27.98
CA LEU A 9 4.77 -3.22 27.93
C LEU A 9 5.88 -2.36 27.31
N LEU A 10 7.14 -2.63 27.63
CA LEU A 10 8.29 -1.91 27.08
C LEU A 10 8.37 -2.06 25.56
N GLU A 11 8.25 -3.29 25.03
CA GLU A 11 8.27 -3.53 23.58
C GLU A 11 7.13 -2.80 22.87
N ARG A 12 5.93 -2.77 23.48
CA ARG A 12 4.79 -2.01 22.94
C ARG A 12 5.07 -0.51 22.89
N LEU A 13 5.65 0.06 23.94
CA LEU A 13 6.01 1.48 24.02
C LEU A 13 7.12 1.84 23.02
N LEU A 14 8.14 0.98 22.88
CA LEU A 14 9.21 1.15 21.90
C LEU A 14 8.66 1.10 20.47
N ASN A 15 7.82 0.11 20.17
CA ASN A 15 7.17 0.00 18.86
C ASN A 15 6.32 1.23 18.55
N PHE A 16 5.53 1.70 19.52
CA PHE A 16 4.75 2.93 19.36
C PHE A 16 5.66 4.13 19.06
N THR A 17 6.71 4.33 19.85
CA THR A 17 7.62 5.47 19.71
C THR A 17 8.31 5.45 18.34
N LEU A 18 8.85 4.30 17.93
CA LEU A 18 9.51 4.15 16.63
C LEU A 18 8.52 4.34 15.47
N ALA A 19 7.36 3.69 15.52
CA ALA A 19 6.38 3.75 14.45
C ALA A 19 5.81 5.17 14.27
N TYR A 20 5.45 5.85 15.35
CA TYR A 20 4.76 7.14 15.27
C TYR A 20 5.70 8.34 15.20
N LEU A 21 6.86 8.31 15.87
CA LEU A 21 7.77 9.46 15.89
C LEU A 21 8.81 9.43 14.76
N TRP A 22 9.14 8.25 14.23
CA TRP A 22 10.16 8.12 13.19
C TRP A 22 9.58 7.63 11.88
N VAL A 23 8.99 6.44 11.87
CA VAL A 23 8.50 5.81 10.63
C VAL A 23 7.38 6.66 10.00
N GLY A 24 6.39 7.08 10.78
CA GLY A 24 5.28 7.91 10.30
C GLY A 24 5.72 9.17 9.57
N PRO A 25 6.50 10.07 10.20
CA PRO A 25 7.00 11.27 9.55
C PRO A 25 7.84 10.98 8.29
N LEU A 26 8.70 9.97 8.32
CA LEU A 26 9.51 9.59 7.15
C LEU A 26 8.64 9.11 5.98
N VAL A 27 7.60 8.32 6.26
CA VAL A 27 6.61 7.90 5.26
C VAL A 27 5.90 9.12 4.67
N THR A 28 5.49 10.09 5.50
CA THR A 28 4.87 11.33 5.01
C THR A 28 5.80 12.12 4.10
N VAL A 29 7.08 12.24 4.45
CA VAL A 29 8.08 12.91 3.60
C VAL A 29 8.20 12.19 2.25
N TYR A 30 8.34 10.86 2.25
CA TYR A 30 8.38 10.08 1.01
C TYR A 30 7.13 10.30 0.15
N TRP A 31 5.97 10.25 0.77
CA TRP A 31 4.67 10.35 0.10
C TRP A 31 4.49 11.73 -0.53
N TYR A 32 4.78 12.80 0.22
CA TYR A 32 4.75 14.17 -0.27
C TYR A 32 5.67 14.36 -1.46
N ASN A 33 6.96 13.97 -1.36
CA ASN A 33 7.90 14.16 -2.47
C ASN A 33 7.49 13.35 -3.72
N SER A 34 7.02 12.13 -3.54
CA SER A 34 6.54 11.28 -4.64
C SER A 34 5.32 11.86 -5.35
N TRP A 35 4.44 12.52 -4.59
CA TRP A 35 3.26 13.20 -5.11
C TRP A 35 3.62 14.51 -5.83
N SER A 36 4.54 15.30 -5.26
CA SER A 36 4.95 16.59 -5.80
C SER A 36 5.70 16.47 -7.14
N LEU A 37 6.33 15.34 -7.43
CA LEU A 37 7.01 15.13 -8.72
C LEU A 37 6.04 15.26 -9.92
N PRO A 38 5.00 14.42 -10.07
CA PRO A 38 4.05 14.57 -11.17
C PRO A 38 3.25 15.88 -11.08
N GLU A 39 3.00 16.41 -9.88
CA GLU A 39 2.34 17.70 -9.74
C GLU A 39 3.12 18.85 -10.39
N ASN A 40 4.44 18.89 -10.20
CA ASN A 40 5.28 19.97 -10.71
C ASN A 40 5.79 19.73 -12.13
N TYR A 41 5.97 18.47 -12.55
CA TYR A 41 6.67 18.13 -13.79
C TYR A 41 5.81 17.42 -14.84
N LEU A 42 4.69 16.80 -14.46
CA LEU A 42 3.83 16.07 -15.41
C LEU A 42 2.62 16.92 -15.75
N PHE A 43 2.64 17.57 -16.92
CA PHE A 43 1.56 18.45 -17.41
C PHE A 43 1.03 19.42 -16.34
N PRO A 44 1.87 20.32 -15.79
CA PRO A 44 1.50 21.17 -14.66
C PRO A 44 0.32 22.11 -14.95
N SER A 45 0.12 22.49 -16.22
CA SER A 45 -1.01 23.32 -16.65
C SER A 45 -2.32 22.54 -16.88
N HIS A 46 -2.28 21.20 -16.81
CA HIS A 46 -3.42 20.33 -17.10
C HIS A 46 -3.57 19.27 -15.98
N PRO A 47 -4.08 19.67 -14.79
CA PRO A 47 -4.15 18.81 -13.62
C PRO A 47 -4.95 17.52 -13.85
N VAL A 48 -6.06 17.60 -14.59
CA VAL A 48 -6.87 16.43 -14.96
C VAL A 48 -6.07 15.42 -15.80
N THR A 49 -5.38 15.89 -16.85
CA THR A 49 -4.55 15.01 -17.71
C THR A 49 -3.38 14.43 -16.93
N SER A 50 -2.69 15.26 -16.15
CA SER A 50 -1.62 14.84 -15.25
C SER A 50 -2.09 13.73 -14.30
N SER A 51 -3.29 13.90 -13.74
CA SER A 51 -3.90 12.96 -12.80
C SER A 51 -4.21 11.60 -13.44
N TRP A 52 -4.83 11.59 -14.62
CA TRP A 52 -5.10 10.36 -15.36
C TRP A 52 -3.83 9.60 -15.75
N ILE A 53 -2.76 10.31 -16.14
CA ILE A 53 -1.47 9.68 -16.45
C ILE A 53 -0.83 9.11 -15.19
N SER A 54 -0.86 9.81 -14.05
CA SER A 54 -0.46 9.24 -12.75
C SER A 54 -1.26 7.97 -12.46
N GLY A 55 -2.57 7.98 -12.66
CA GLY A 55 -3.42 6.78 -12.51
C GLY A 55 -2.94 5.64 -13.39
N ALA A 56 -2.74 5.89 -14.69
CA ALA A 56 -2.26 4.88 -15.63
C ALA A 56 -0.91 4.27 -15.19
N ILE A 57 0.04 5.09 -14.73
CA ILE A 57 1.32 4.62 -14.19
C ILE A 57 1.10 3.74 -12.96
N GLY A 58 0.35 4.23 -11.97
CA GLY A 58 0.10 3.53 -10.71
C GLY A 58 -0.58 2.18 -10.91
N TYR A 59 -1.69 2.15 -11.65
CA TYR A 59 -2.41 0.92 -11.96
C TYR A 59 -1.57 -0.07 -12.78
N THR A 60 -0.74 0.42 -13.72
CA THR A 60 0.16 -0.45 -14.49
C THR A 60 1.20 -1.11 -13.59
N ILE A 61 1.78 -0.38 -12.64
CA ILE A 61 2.74 -0.93 -11.67
C ILE A 61 2.09 -2.05 -10.86
N PHE A 62 0.91 -1.82 -10.29
CA PHE A 62 0.19 -2.85 -9.53
C PHE A 62 -0.18 -4.05 -10.39
N PHE A 63 -0.66 -3.82 -11.61
CA PHE A 63 -1.02 -4.89 -12.54
C PHE A 63 0.20 -5.76 -12.86
N LEU A 64 1.35 -5.15 -13.17
CA LEU A 64 2.59 -5.88 -13.42
C LEU A 64 3.09 -6.59 -12.16
N GLY A 65 3.04 -5.94 -11.00
CA GLY A 65 3.42 -6.55 -9.73
C GLY A 65 2.57 -7.80 -9.43
N TYR A 66 1.27 -7.74 -9.70
CA TYR A 66 0.37 -8.89 -9.55
C TYR A 66 0.68 -10.01 -10.55
N LEU A 67 0.86 -9.69 -11.84
CA LEU A 67 1.17 -10.68 -12.86
C LEU A 67 2.54 -11.35 -12.66
N LEU A 68 3.50 -10.61 -12.12
CA LEU A 68 4.89 -11.05 -11.97
C LEU A 68 5.24 -11.56 -10.56
N GLN A 69 4.28 -11.62 -9.62
CA GLN A 69 4.56 -12.01 -8.24
C GLN A 69 5.27 -13.37 -8.10
N ASP A 70 4.80 -14.39 -8.82
CA ASP A 70 5.36 -15.75 -8.79
C ASP A 70 6.76 -15.83 -9.44
N PRO A 71 6.97 -15.34 -10.69
CA PRO A 71 8.30 -15.36 -11.29
C PRO A 71 9.31 -14.50 -10.51
N MET A 72 8.89 -13.36 -9.96
CA MET A 72 9.76 -12.52 -9.11
C MET A 72 10.15 -13.24 -7.83
N SER A 73 9.22 -13.92 -7.16
CA SER A 73 9.50 -14.74 -5.99
C SER A 73 10.48 -15.88 -6.34
N ALA A 74 10.18 -16.64 -7.39
CA ALA A 74 11.00 -17.76 -7.84
C ALA A 74 12.42 -17.35 -8.27
N PHE A 75 12.57 -16.18 -8.89
CA PHE A 75 13.88 -15.63 -9.24
C PHE A 75 14.65 -15.18 -8.00
N THR A 76 14.00 -14.47 -7.09
CA THR A 76 14.63 -13.84 -5.92
C THR A 76 15.14 -14.87 -4.92
N VAL A 77 14.37 -15.92 -4.64
CA VAL A 77 14.80 -16.98 -3.68
C VAL A 77 16.06 -17.72 -4.11
N ARG A 78 16.40 -17.71 -5.41
CA ARG A 78 17.63 -18.33 -5.94
C ARG A 78 18.87 -17.45 -5.80
N GLN A 79 18.70 -16.18 -5.46
CA GLN A 79 19.80 -15.23 -5.33
C GLN A 79 20.48 -15.35 -3.95
N ASN A 80 21.67 -14.76 -3.82
CA ASN A 80 22.30 -14.60 -2.50
C ASN A 80 21.57 -13.54 -1.65
N LYS A 81 21.80 -13.53 -0.33
CA LYS A 81 21.07 -12.66 0.61
C LYS A 81 21.20 -11.16 0.31
N LEU A 82 22.35 -10.72 -0.19
CA LEU A 82 22.56 -9.30 -0.52
C LEU A 82 21.68 -8.89 -1.70
N VAL A 83 21.69 -9.70 -2.77
CA VAL A 83 20.87 -9.46 -3.96
C VAL A 83 19.38 -9.57 -3.63
N GLN A 84 18.99 -10.52 -2.78
CA GLN A 84 17.62 -10.60 -2.27
C GLN A 84 17.19 -9.30 -1.60
N GLY A 85 18.00 -8.78 -0.66
CA GLY A 85 17.70 -7.51 0.01
C GLY A 85 17.48 -6.36 -0.98
N VAL A 86 18.39 -6.18 -1.94
CA VAL A 86 18.26 -5.11 -2.95
C VAL A 86 16.99 -5.27 -3.79
N ILE A 87 16.67 -6.48 -4.26
CA ILE A 87 15.47 -6.71 -5.08
C ILE A 87 14.20 -6.39 -4.29
N LEU A 88 14.13 -6.83 -3.03
CA LEU A 88 12.95 -6.63 -2.19
C LEU A 88 12.72 -5.15 -1.88
N GLU A 89 13.78 -4.40 -1.58
CA GLU A 89 13.69 -2.96 -1.33
C GLU A 89 13.28 -2.18 -2.59
N VAL A 90 13.90 -2.48 -3.73
CA VAL A 90 13.55 -1.84 -5.02
C VAL A 90 12.10 -2.15 -5.39
N TYR A 91 11.67 -3.40 -5.23
CA TYR A 91 10.29 -3.79 -5.47
C TYR A 91 9.33 -3.00 -4.56
N THR A 92 9.57 -2.99 -3.25
CA THR A 92 8.75 -2.23 -2.29
C THR A 92 8.68 -0.75 -2.67
N TYR A 93 9.82 -0.13 -3.00
CA TYR A 93 9.88 1.26 -3.42
C TYR A 93 9.00 1.54 -4.64
N VAL A 94 9.13 0.73 -5.70
CA VAL A 94 8.33 0.87 -6.93
C VAL A 94 6.84 0.68 -6.65
N MET A 95 6.47 -0.32 -5.84
CA MET A 95 5.07 -0.54 -5.42
C MET A 95 4.52 0.64 -4.61
N CYS A 96 5.31 1.20 -3.69
CA CYS A 96 4.95 2.40 -2.94
C CYS A 96 4.77 3.61 -3.86
N TRP A 97 5.60 3.78 -4.89
CA TRP A 97 5.46 4.86 -5.87
C TRP A 97 4.20 4.69 -6.73
N GLY A 98 3.89 3.45 -7.14
CA GLY A 98 2.63 3.11 -7.81
C GLY A 98 1.41 3.44 -6.94
N ASN A 99 1.47 3.12 -5.64
CA ASN A 99 0.44 3.50 -4.66
C ASN A 99 0.21 5.01 -4.64
N VAL A 100 1.26 5.82 -4.44
CA VAL A 100 1.14 7.29 -4.41
C VAL A 100 0.45 7.82 -5.66
N ASN A 101 0.85 7.33 -6.84
CA ASN A 101 0.27 7.76 -8.12
C ASN A 101 -1.21 7.40 -8.27
N GLN A 102 -1.62 6.22 -7.80
CA GLN A 102 -3.03 5.82 -7.78
C GLN A 102 -3.86 6.72 -6.85
N TRP A 103 -3.36 7.00 -5.64
CA TRP A 103 -4.03 7.90 -4.70
C TRP A 103 -4.14 9.31 -5.27
N ARG A 104 -3.07 9.81 -5.89
CA ARG A 104 -3.07 11.09 -6.59
C ARG A 104 -4.13 11.17 -7.67
N CYS A 105 -4.21 10.13 -8.50
CA CYS A 105 -5.23 10.05 -9.53
C CYS A 105 -6.63 10.27 -8.96
N VAL A 106 -7.02 9.46 -7.98
CA VAL A 106 -8.36 9.51 -7.41
C VAL A 106 -8.61 10.85 -6.72
N TRP A 107 -7.65 11.34 -5.93
CA TRP A 107 -7.81 12.58 -5.17
C TRP A 107 -7.96 13.80 -6.09
N VAL A 108 -7.04 13.99 -7.03
CA VAL A 108 -7.06 15.17 -7.90
C VAL A 108 -8.30 15.13 -8.81
N LEU A 109 -8.69 13.97 -9.33
CA LEU A 109 -9.93 13.88 -10.11
C LEU A 109 -11.18 14.17 -9.28
N LEU A 110 -11.19 13.77 -8.00
CA LEU A 110 -12.30 14.08 -7.10
C LEU A 110 -12.43 15.60 -6.91
N ASP A 111 -11.31 16.28 -6.63
CA ASP A 111 -11.28 17.72 -6.43
C ASP A 111 -11.67 18.47 -7.71
N GLU A 112 -11.15 18.08 -8.87
CA GLU A 112 -11.44 18.72 -10.17
C GLU A 112 -12.88 18.51 -10.64
N TYR A 113 -13.46 17.31 -10.42
CA TYR A 113 -14.81 17.00 -10.91
C TYR A 113 -15.93 17.33 -9.93
N THR A 114 -15.67 17.27 -8.63
CA THR A 114 -16.69 17.55 -7.61
C THR A 114 -16.52 18.91 -6.96
N GLY A 115 -15.32 19.52 -7.02
CA GLY A 115 -15.01 20.75 -6.32
C GLY A 115 -14.79 20.56 -4.82
N VAL A 116 -14.02 21.46 -4.22
CA VAL A 116 -13.55 21.36 -2.83
C VAL A 116 -14.54 22.01 -1.86
N PHE A 117 -15.75 21.44 -1.76
CA PHE A 117 -16.80 21.89 -0.84
C PHE A 117 -17.07 20.84 0.24
N LEU A 118 -17.40 21.29 1.45
CA LEU A 118 -17.68 20.41 2.59
C LEU A 118 -18.80 19.40 2.28
N LEU A 119 -19.86 19.85 1.60
CA LEU A 119 -20.97 18.97 1.22
C LEU A 119 -20.51 17.87 0.26
N ASN A 120 -19.70 18.21 -0.75
CA ASN A 120 -19.21 17.24 -1.73
C ASN A 120 -18.23 16.25 -1.10
N ALA A 121 -17.36 16.72 -0.19
CA ALA A 121 -16.49 15.86 0.61
C ALA A 121 -17.31 14.89 1.50
N ALA A 122 -18.38 15.38 2.14
CA ALA A 122 -19.24 14.53 2.97
C ALA A 122 -19.98 13.47 2.13
N LEU A 123 -20.55 13.86 0.99
CA LEU A 123 -21.28 12.94 0.11
C LEU A 123 -20.37 11.85 -0.48
N THR A 124 -19.19 12.24 -0.97
CA THR A 124 -18.21 11.30 -1.55
C THR A 124 -17.66 10.34 -0.48
N THR A 125 -17.44 10.82 0.74
CA THR A 125 -17.03 9.99 1.88
C THR A 125 -18.09 8.96 2.27
N VAL A 126 -19.36 9.38 2.40
CA VAL A 126 -20.46 8.47 2.74
C VAL A 126 -20.63 7.43 1.65
N PHE A 127 -20.62 7.84 0.38
CA PHE A 127 -20.72 6.94 -0.76
C PHE A 127 -19.59 5.90 -0.78
N ALA A 128 -18.33 6.34 -0.65
CA ALA A 128 -17.17 5.44 -0.61
C ALA A 128 -17.24 4.48 0.59
N SER A 129 -17.63 4.96 1.76
CA SER A 129 -17.78 4.12 2.97
C SER A 129 -18.85 3.04 2.78
N LEU A 130 -20.01 3.40 2.23
CA LEU A 130 -21.08 2.43 1.93
C LEU A 130 -20.61 1.36 0.95
N LEU A 131 -19.91 1.76 -0.12
CA LEU A 131 -19.37 0.82 -1.09
C LEU A 131 -18.34 -0.14 -0.45
N LEU A 132 -17.45 0.38 0.39
CA LEU A 132 -16.49 -0.44 1.14
C LEU A 132 -17.16 -1.40 2.13
N LEU A 133 -18.28 -1.00 2.75
CA LEU A 133 -19.08 -1.90 3.59
C LEU A 133 -19.70 -3.03 2.78
N LEU A 134 -20.30 -2.72 1.62
CA LEU A 134 -20.90 -3.71 0.73
C LEU A 134 -19.86 -4.72 0.22
N LEU A 135 -18.66 -4.24 -0.10
CA LEU A 135 -17.53 -5.08 -0.52
C LEU A 135 -16.85 -5.81 0.65
N ARG A 136 -17.30 -5.60 1.90
CA ARG A 136 -16.66 -6.10 3.13
C ARG A 136 -15.18 -5.69 3.27
N ALA A 137 -14.80 -4.61 2.58
CA ALA A 137 -13.44 -4.08 2.52
C ALA A 137 -13.19 -2.94 3.51
N HIS A 138 -14.20 -2.48 4.27
CA HIS A 138 -14.04 -1.36 5.20
C HIS A 138 -12.91 -1.54 6.25
N ARG A 139 -12.50 -2.78 6.53
CA ARG A 139 -11.36 -3.10 7.41
C ARG A 139 -10.01 -2.66 6.83
N THR A 140 -9.91 -2.47 5.51
CA THR A 140 -8.66 -2.07 4.84
C THR A 140 -8.35 -0.58 4.99
N ILE A 141 -9.30 0.22 5.51
CA ILE A 141 -9.09 1.66 5.77
C ILE A 141 -8.07 1.88 6.89
N ALA A 142 -7.98 0.96 7.85
CA ALA A 142 -6.97 1.00 8.89
C ALA A 142 -5.59 0.65 8.31
N SER A 143 -4.82 1.66 7.88
CA SER A 143 -3.46 1.51 7.36
C SER A 143 -2.38 1.61 8.46
N THR A 144 -1.11 1.55 8.05
CA THR A 144 0.09 1.88 8.84
C THR A 144 -0.05 3.29 9.44
N PRO A 145 0.31 3.58 10.72
CA PRO A 145 1.33 2.97 11.60
C PRO A 145 0.84 1.84 12.52
N SER A 146 -0.44 1.48 12.47
CA SER A 146 -1.03 0.52 13.41
C SER A 146 -0.50 -0.91 13.24
N THR A 147 0.13 -1.23 12.11
CA THR A 147 0.73 -2.53 11.81
C THR A 147 2.09 -2.37 11.12
N VAL A 148 3.16 -2.30 11.91
CA VAL A 148 4.53 -2.37 11.38
C VAL A 148 4.97 -3.84 11.41
N ARG A 149 5.01 -4.48 10.24
CA ARG A 149 5.60 -5.82 10.09
C ARG A 149 6.96 -5.68 9.43
N MET A 150 8.02 -5.99 10.18
CA MET A 150 9.41 -5.85 9.71
C MET A 150 9.94 -7.13 9.07
N ASP A 151 9.41 -8.30 9.45
CA ASP A 151 9.97 -9.58 9.08
C ASP A 151 8.97 -10.39 8.23
N ILE A 152 9.05 -10.22 6.91
CA ILE A 152 8.30 -11.02 5.94
C ILE A 152 9.28 -11.95 5.23
N PRO A 153 9.01 -13.26 5.17
CA PRO A 153 9.83 -14.17 4.38
C PRO A 153 9.89 -13.74 2.91
N VAL A 154 11.07 -13.85 2.28
CA VAL A 154 11.31 -13.46 0.88
C VAL A 154 10.25 -14.01 -0.09
N LYS A 155 9.82 -15.25 0.14
CA LYS A 155 8.81 -15.92 -0.69
C LYS A 155 7.44 -15.22 -0.65
N ASP A 156 7.08 -14.69 0.51
CA ASP A 156 5.78 -14.07 0.78
C ASP A 156 5.79 -12.55 0.50
N HIS A 157 6.97 -11.94 0.32
CA HIS A 157 7.13 -10.50 0.10
C HIS A 157 6.47 -9.99 -1.19
N PHE A 158 6.43 -10.82 -2.23
CA PHE A 158 5.79 -10.48 -3.51
C PHE A 158 4.30 -10.80 -3.53
N LYS A 159 3.80 -11.58 -2.56
CA LYS A 159 2.45 -12.13 -2.60
C LYS A 159 1.41 -11.05 -2.31
N MET A 160 0.53 -10.78 -3.28
CA MET A 160 -0.61 -9.89 -3.09
C MET A 160 -1.87 -10.71 -2.85
N ASN A 161 -2.32 -10.77 -1.60
CA ASN A 161 -3.54 -11.49 -1.26
C ASN A 161 -4.75 -10.85 -1.95
N THR A 162 -5.51 -11.66 -2.69
CA THR A 162 -6.71 -11.20 -3.40
C THR A 162 -8.00 -11.66 -2.72
N LEU A 163 -9.13 -11.05 -3.08
CA LEU A 163 -10.45 -11.47 -2.59
C LEU A 163 -10.78 -12.92 -2.98
N PHE A 164 -10.18 -13.41 -4.06
CA PHE A 164 -10.40 -14.76 -4.59
C PHE A 164 -9.36 -15.78 -4.12
N ASP A 165 -8.34 -15.35 -3.37
CA ASP A 165 -7.42 -16.25 -2.67
C ASP A 165 -8.13 -16.84 -1.44
N ILE A 166 -9.03 -17.78 -1.71
CA ILE A 166 -9.53 -18.70 -0.68
C ILE A 166 -8.47 -19.78 -0.55
N SER A 167 -7.41 -19.50 0.21
CA SER A 167 -6.65 -20.61 0.77
C SER A 167 -7.63 -21.41 1.62
N VAL A 168 -7.78 -22.68 1.29
CA VAL A 168 -8.52 -23.74 1.98
C VAL A 168 -8.06 -23.83 3.44
N SER A 169 -8.43 -22.86 4.28
CA SER A 169 -8.16 -22.83 5.72
C SER A 169 -9.32 -23.42 6.52
N VAL A 170 -10.29 -24.06 5.84
CA VAL A 170 -11.40 -24.79 6.46
C VAL A 170 -11.01 -26.25 6.77
N GLN A 171 -9.93 -26.78 6.21
CA GLN A 171 -9.55 -28.19 6.44
C GLN A 171 -8.73 -28.45 7.72
N THR A 172 -8.22 -27.42 8.41
CA THR A 172 -7.44 -27.62 9.66
C THR A 172 -8.28 -27.59 10.93
N VAL A 173 -9.61 -27.46 10.83
CA VAL A 173 -10.53 -27.50 12.00
C VAL A 173 -11.28 -28.83 12.11
N LEU A 174 -11.06 -29.78 11.18
CA LEU A 174 -11.83 -31.04 11.12
C LEU A 174 -10.98 -32.32 10.98
N THR A 175 -9.73 -32.33 11.45
CA THR A 175 -8.96 -33.57 11.62
C THR A 175 -8.17 -33.56 12.91
#